data_AF-A0A2D4K119-F1
#
_entry.id   AF-A0A2D4K119-F1
#
_cell.length_a   1.000
_cell.length_b   1.000
_cell.length_c   1.000
_cell.angle_alpha   90.00
_cell.angle_beta   90.00
_cell.angle_gamma   90.00
#
_symmetry.space_group_name_H-M   'P 1'
#
loop_
_entity.id
_entity.type
_entity.pdbx_description
1 polymer ?
#
loop_
_entity_poly.entity_id
_entity_poly.type
_entity_poly.pdbx_seq_one_letter_code
_entity_poly.pdbx_strand_id
1 'polypeptide(L)'
;DVQGPGLQLLLLNARSVINKAPLVRDLILDEEADLICITETWLGPEGGVPLSEMCPDGFRVEHQPRVQGRGGGVAVIIRESIKSRRIPAPEVVGCESLLLRLDSRVQ
;
A
#
# COMPACT_ATOMS: atom_id res chain seq x y z
N ASP A 1 30.00 11.84 6.02
CA ASP A 1 28.78 11.41 5.33
C ASP A 1 27.72 10.96 6.30
N VAL A 2 26.81 11.85 6.66
CA VAL A 2 25.60 11.43 7.38
C VAL A 2 24.66 10.92 6.29
N GLN A 3 24.58 9.59 6.12
CA GLN A 3 23.49 8.99 5.36
C GLN A 3 22.20 9.53 5.95
N GLY A 4 21.42 10.27 5.15
CA GLY A 4 20.07 10.67 5.54
C GLY A 4 19.25 9.43 5.92
N PRO A 5 18.17 9.59 6.70
CA PRO A 5 17.36 8.46 7.12
C PRO A 5 16.92 7.65 5.90
N GLY A 6 17.17 6.34 5.95
CA GLY A 6 16.78 5.40 4.90
C GLY A 6 15.25 5.28 4.82
N LEU A 7 14.76 4.75 3.70
CA LEU A 7 13.34 4.49 3.52
C LEU A 7 12.91 3.26 4.33
N GLN A 8 11.88 3.37 5.17
CA GLN A 8 11.32 2.22 5.90
C GLN A 8 10.14 1.60 5.14
N LEU A 9 10.24 0.29 4.89
CA LEU A 9 9.26 -0.47 4.12
C LEU A 9 8.71 -1.63 4.92
N LEU A 10 7.38 -1.78 4.90
CA LEU A 10 6.68 -2.95 5.44
C LEU A 10 6.03 -3.77 4.33
N LEU A 11 6.01 -5.09 4.50
CA LEU A 11 5.26 -6.01 3.65
C LEU A 11 4.32 -6.84 4.53
N LEU A 12 3.02 -6.74 4.27
CA LEU A 12 1.98 -7.42 5.03
C LEU A 12 1.15 -8.30 4.08
N ASN A 13 1.05 -9.59 4.38
CA ASN A 13 -0.04 -10.41 3.85
C ASN A 13 -1.20 -10.34 4.83
N ALA A 14 -2.24 -9.59 4.48
CA ALA A 14 -3.33 -9.31 5.40
C ALA A 14 -4.30 -10.48 5.55
N ARG A 15 -4.52 -11.29 4.50
CA ARG A 15 -5.64 -12.25 4.41
C ARG A 15 -6.96 -11.62 4.86
N SER A 16 -7.41 -10.62 4.13
CA SER A 16 -8.47 -9.65 4.45
C SER A 16 -8.07 -8.56 5.44
N VAL A 17 -8.31 -7.30 5.03
CA VAL A 17 -8.14 -6.10 5.87
C VAL A 17 -9.43 -5.66 6.57
N ILE A 18 -10.58 -6.26 6.29
CA ILE A 18 -11.92 -5.76 6.73
C ILE A 18 -11.99 -5.49 8.25
N ASN A 19 -11.40 -6.35 9.08
CA ASN A 19 -11.38 -6.19 10.54
C ASN A 19 -9.99 -5.86 11.08
N LYS A 20 -9.06 -5.51 10.20
CA LYS A 20 -7.65 -5.27 10.53
C LYS A 20 -7.19 -3.86 10.15
N ALA A 21 -8.02 -3.09 9.45
CA ALA A 21 -7.65 -1.75 8.97
C ALA A 21 -7.10 -0.84 10.09
N PRO A 22 -7.69 -0.76 11.30
CA PRO A 22 -7.10 -0.01 12.40
C PRO A 22 -5.72 -0.53 12.82
N LEU A 23 -5.53 -1.85 12.89
CA LEU A 23 -4.24 -2.45 13.24
C LEU A 23 -3.17 -2.19 12.18
N VAL A 24 -3.56 -2.15 10.90
CA VAL A 24 -2.65 -1.79 9.81
C VAL A 24 -2.23 -0.32 9.94
N ARG A 25 -3.17 0.57 10.25
CA ARG A 25 -2.88 1.99 10.50
C ARG A 25 -1.90 2.15 11.66
N ASP A 26 -2.17 1.50 12.79
CA ASP A 26 -1.32 1.60 13.97
C ASP A 26 0.09 1.04 13.69
N LEU A 27 0.19 -0.09 12.98
CA LEU A 27 1.48 -0.66 12.55
C LEU A 27 2.29 0.31 11.68
N ILE A 28 1.66 1.06 10.78
CA ILE A 28 2.35 2.06 9.94
C ILE A 28 2.94 3.17 10.82
N LEU A 29 2.21 3.61 11.84
CA LEU A 29 2.62 4.69 12.72
C LEU A 29 3.71 4.23 13.71
N ASP A 30 3.53 3.07 14.32
CA ASP A 30 4.44 2.52 15.34
C ASP A 30 5.81 2.17 14.76
N GLU A 31 5.85 1.64 13.54
CA GLU A 31 7.11 1.29 12.85
C GLU A 31 7.70 2.46 12.05
N GLU A 32 7.09 3.65 12.15
CA GLU A 32 7.46 4.87 11.41
C GLU A 32 7.55 4.68 9.88
N ALA A 33 6.82 3.70 9.35
CA ALA A 33 6.95 3.24 7.98
C ALA A 33 6.66 4.35 6.95
N ASP A 34 7.47 4.40 5.90
CA ASP A 34 7.28 5.32 4.78
C ASP A 34 6.41 4.71 3.68
N LEU A 35 6.47 3.39 3.54
CA LEU A 35 5.75 2.62 2.54
C LEU A 35 5.34 1.26 3.11
N ILE A 36 4.09 0.88 2.90
CA ILE A 36 3.62 -0.47 3.20
C ILE A 36 2.98 -1.10 1.97
N CYS A 37 3.44 -2.30 1.65
CA CYS A 37 2.86 -3.16 0.63
C CYS A 37 1.95 -4.17 1.31
N ILE A 38 0.69 -4.23 0.89
CA ILE A 38 -0.32 -5.14 1.44
C ILE A 38 -0.77 -6.09 0.36
N THR A 39 -0.73 -7.39 0.65
CA THR A 39 -1.25 -8.45 -0.22
C THR A 39 -2.45 -9.14 0.42
N GLU A 40 -3.28 -9.79 -0.39
CA GLU A 40 -4.50 -10.45 0.05
C GLU A 40 -5.45 -9.47 0.78
N THR A 41 -5.68 -8.29 0.20
CA THR A 41 -6.55 -7.26 0.81
C THR A 41 -8.01 -7.73 0.92
N TRP A 42 -8.45 -8.54 -0.04
CA TRP A 42 -9.81 -9.09 -0.15
C TRP A 42 -10.89 -8.00 -0.20
N LEU A 43 -10.56 -6.89 -0.85
CA LEU A 43 -11.48 -5.78 -1.11
C LEU A 43 -11.90 -5.75 -2.58
N GLY A 44 -13.13 -5.32 -2.82
CA GLY A 44 -13.64 -5.01 -4.16
C GLY A 44 -13.08 -3.68 -4.70
N PRO A 45 -13.44 -3.29 -5.93
CA PRO A 45 -12.88 -2.11 -6.60
C PRO A 45 -13.03 -0.80 -5.84
N GLU A 46 -14.12 -0.62 -5.12
CA GLU A 46 -14.33 0.59 -4.32
C GLU A 46 -13.43 0.66 -3.09
N GLY A 47 -12.91 -0.48 -2.62
CA GLY A 47 -12.14 -0.62 -1.39
C GLY A 47 -12.96 -0.41 -0.11
N GLY A 48 -13.86 0.57 -0.12
CA GLY A 48 -14.74 0.97 0.97
C GLY A 48 -13.99 1.59 2.15
N VAL A 49 -14.69 1.62 3.28
CA VAL A 49 -14.20 2.12 4.58
C VAL A 49 -12.83 1.53 4.99
N PRO A 50 -12.53 0.23 4.77
CA PRO A 50 -11.23 -0.32 5.17
C PRO A 50 -10.01 0.37 4.56
N LEU A 51 -10.08 0.84 3.30
CA LEU A 51 -8.95 1.56 2.69
C LEU A 51 -8.69 2.90 3.38
N SER A 52 -9.76 3.64 3.70
CA SER A 52 -9.65 4.91 4.42
C SER A 52 -9.19 4.72 5.86
N GLU A 53 -9.68 3.69 6.56
CA GLU A 53 -9.30 3.44 7.96
C GLU A 53 -7.84 2.99 8.10
N MET A 54 -7.31 2.23 7.15
CA MET A 54 -5.92 1.78 7.19
C MET A 54 -4.91 2.86 6.77
N CYS A 55 -5.37 3.94 6.13
CA CYS A 55 -4.51 4.99 5.60
C CYS A 55 -4.40 6.15 6.62
N PRO A 56 -3.23 6.36 7.28
CA PRO A 56 -3.06 7.48 8.18
C PRO A 56 -3.03 8.82 7.45
N ASP A 57 -3.21 9.92 8.19
CA ASP A 57 -3.04 11.27 7.66
C ASP A 57 -1.62 11.51 7.12
N GLY A 58 -1.50 12.19 5.99
CA GLY A 58 -0.22 12.42 5.31
C GLY A 58 0.28 11.20 4.52
N PHE A 59 -0.56 10.19 4.32
CA PHE A 59 -0.34 9.07 3.42
C PHE A 59 -1.43 9.02 2.35
N ARG A 60 -1.11 8.39 1.22
CA ARG A 60 -2.08 8.00 0.20
C ARG A 60 -2.07 6.50 0.00
N VAL A 61 -3.20 5.95 -0.43
CA VAL A 61 -3.37 4.53 -0.74
C VAL A 61 -3.63 4.31 -2.23
N GLU A 62 -2.96 3.32 -2.79
CA GLU A 62 -3.11 2.83 -4.15
C GLU A 62 -3.56 1.37 -4.08
N HIS A 63 -4.69 1.03 -4.70
CA HIS A 63 -5.30 -0.30 -4.61
C HIS A 63 -5.50 -0.91 -6.00
N GLN A 64 -5.28 -2.22 -6.07
CA GLN A 64 -5.62 -3.07 -7.21
C GLN A 64 -6.42 -4.27 -6.69
N PRO A 65 -7.75 -4.30 -6.89
CA PRO A 65 -8.58 -5.44 -6.50
C PRO A 65 -8.30 -6.65 -7.41
N ARG A 66 -8.66 -7.83 -6.92
CA ARG A 66 -8.88 -9.00 -7.77
C ARG A 66 -10.19 -8.81 -8.55
N VAL A 67 -10.14 -8.99 -9.88
CA VAL A 67 -11.31 -8.75 -10.74
C VAL A 67 -12.41 -9.80 -10.54
N GLN A 68 -12.05 -11.07 -10.31
CA GLN A 68 -13.01 -12.17 -10.18
C GLN A 68 -12.56 -13.21 -9.16
N GLY A 69 -13.52 -13.78 -8.42
CA GLY A 69 -13.29 -14.84 -7.45
C GLY A 69 -13.25 -14.33 -6.01
N ARG A 70 -12.77 -15.19 -5.10
CA ARG A 70 -12.62 -14.87 -3.67
C ARG A 70 -11.16 -14.57 -3.35
N GLY A 71 -10.95 -13.57 -2.50
CA GLY A 71 -9.63 -13.20 -2.00
C GLY A 71 -8.79 -12.39 -2.98
N GLY A 72 -7.47 -12.40 -2.81
CA GLY A 72 -6.53 -11.64 -3.64
C GLY A 72 -6.55 -10.12 -3.39
N GLY A 73 -6.02 -9.38 -4.36
CA GLY A 73 -5.91 -7.93 -4.31
C GLY A 73 -4.67 -7.45 -3.56
N VAL A 74 -4.13 -6.31 -4.01
CA VAL A 74 -2.93 -5.68 -3.46
C VAL A 74 -3.16 -4.19 -3.23
N ALA A 75 -2.50 -3.63 -2.22
CA ALA A 75 -2.49 -2.20 -1.98
C ALA A 75 -1.08 -1.72 -1.59
N VAL A 76 -0.79 -0.46 -1.88
CA VAL A 76 0.38 0.25 -1.37
C VAL A 76 -0.09 1.51 -0.66
N ILE A 77 0.31 1.70 0.59
CA ILE A 77 0.13 2.97 1.31
C ILE A 77 1.51 3.62 1.39
N ILE A 78 1.59 4.90 1.00
CA ILE A 78 2.85 5.62 0.89
C ILE A 78 2.72 7.03 1.45
N ARG A 79 3.74 7.48 2.18
CA ARG A 79 3.83 8.84 2.72
C ARG A 79 3.77 9.85 1.58
N GLU A 80 2.92 10.87 1.70
CA GLU A 80 2.68 11.84 0.64
C GLU A 80 3.91 12.69 0.30
N SER A 81 4.81 12.89 1.27
CA SER A 81 6.09 13.56 1.07
C SER A 81 7.02 12.81 0.11
N ILE A 82 6.74 11.53 -0.15
CA ILE A 82 7.44 10.74 -1.18
C ILE A 82 6.70 10.92 -2.50
N LYS A 83 7.35 11.66 -3.39
CA LYS A 83 6.91 11.80 -4.78
C LYS A 83 6.91 10.43 -5.43
N SER A 84 5.73 9.93 -5.75
CA SER A 84 5.57 8.73 -6.52
C SER A 84 4.36 8.84 -7.43
N ARG A 85 4.36 8.03 -8.48
CA ARG A 85 3.22 7.90 -9.38
C ARG A 85 2.99 6.44 -9.72
N ARG A 86 1.73 6.05 -9.85
CA ARG A 86 1.37 4.76 -10.41
C ARG A 86 1.78 4.71 -11.88
N ILE A 87 2.39 3.60 -12.27
CA ILE A 87 2.73 3.31 -13.67
C ILE A 87 2.03 2.02 -14.09
N PRO A 88 1.84 1.78 -15.40
CA PRO A 88 1.30 0.52 -15.88
C PRO A 88 2.10 -0.66 -15.33
N ALA A 89 1.40 -1.60 -14.71
CA ALA A 89 1.97 -2.87 -14.30
C ALA A 89 1.77 -3.89 -15.44
N PRO A 90 2.72 -4.82 -15.66
CA PRO A 90 2.51 -5.91 -16.59
C PRO A 90 1.27 -6.72 -16.21
N GLU A 91 0.42 -7.01 -17.19
CA GLU A 91 -0.68 -7.94 -17.01
C GLU A 91 -0.13 -9.36 -16.90
N VAL A 92 -0.25 -9.94 -15.71
CA VAL A 92 0.15 -11.31 -15.43
C VAL A 92 -1.11 -12.08 -15.06
N VAL A 93 -1.45 -13.09 -15.86
CA VAL A 93 -2.66 -13.89 -15.64
C VAL A 93 -2.61 -14.52 -14.25
N GLY A 94 -3.65 -14.28 -13.45
CA GLY A 94 -3.77 -14.82 -12.10
C GLY A 94 -2.96 -14.10 -11.02
N CYS A 95 -2.34 -12.96 -11.34
CA CYS A 95 -1.59 -12.16 -10.38
C CYS A 95 -2.04 -10.69 -10.42
N GLU A 96 -2.43 -10.15 -9.27
CA GLU A 96 -2.63 -8.71 -9.11
C GLU A 96 -1.27 -8.03 -8.90
N SER A 97 -1.01 -6.99 -9.69
CA SER A 97 0.22 -6.22 -9.62
C SER A 97 -0.07 -4.72 -9.50
N LEU A 98 0.70 -4.03 -8.67
CA LEU A 98 0.64 -2.58 -8.51
C LEU A 98 2.06 -2.03 -8.49
N LEU A 99 2.37 -1.17 -9.47
CA LEU A 99 3.69 -0.55 -9.61
C LEU A 99 3.61 0.94 -9.33
N LEU A 100 4.41 1.38 -8.36
CA LEU A 100 4.68 2.79 -8.12
C LEU A 100 6.12 3.11 -8.49
N ARG A 101 6.29 4.15 -9.31
CA ARG A 101 7.61 4.74 -9.55
C ARG A 101 7.85 5.80 -8.49
N LEU A 102 8.90 5.63 -7.69
CA LEU A 102 9.39 6.65 -6.78
C LEU A 102 10.26 7.63 -7.58
N ASP A 103 9.96 8.92 -7.50
CA ASP A 103 10.83 9.94 -8.07
C ASP A 103 11.94 10.24 -7.06
N SER A 104 13.17 10.41 -7.55
CA SER A 104 14.29 10.81 -6.69
C SER A 104 13.93 12.12 -5.99
N ARG A 105 14.23 12.22 -4.68
CA ARG A 105 14.27 13.51 -4.00
C ARG A 105 15.22 14.40 -4.82
N VAL A 106 14.71 15.47 -5.41
CA VAL A 106 15.59 16.55 -5.86
C VAL A 106 16.21 17.06 -4.57
N GLN A 107 17.49 16.78 -4.38
CA GLN A 107 18.29 17.28 -3.26
C GLN A 107 18.28 18.80 -3.25
#